data_AF-A0A3B5LBC3-F1
#
_entry.id   AF-A0A3B5LBC3-F1
#
_cell.length_a   1.000
_cell.length_b   1.000
_cell.length_c   1.000
_cell.angle_alpha   90.00
_cell.angle_beta   90.00
_cell.angle_gamma   90.00
#
_symmetry.space_group_name_H-M   'P 1'
#
loop_
_entity.id
_entity.type
_entity.pdbx_description
1 polymer ?
#
loop_
_entity_poly.entity_id
_entity_poly.type
_entity_poly.pdbx_seq_one_letter_code
_entity_poly.pdbx_strand_id
1 'polypeptide(L)'
;MDSNLLSYSLDFVASSGRILSIEQRTALQTSMLILKKNYNFQRVMFWGKILGIKQDYFIAQGRGEDEIKNRTYLYSFNCMDWLLLPAVTESMIEEVTKTAKGHFIGDPSFVYEQNLYFQIETEEEAESNVNKVSEENRLSVTIQQIDEDVSVVPRGAFIRTPLGPVHVNRSFAGLSESEARQLDNFLHFREPKRANILYLERMGDWCPAIDFLDVLIDDIPKGSWSLQFECASRVCLLRSLLWFGLTFYHVPNTPQHGYIYIGNGLKNQDLPFML
;
A
#
# COMPACT_ATOMS: atom_id res chain seq x y z
N MET A 1 4.08 1.80 -7.46
CA MET A 1 5.10 1.95 -8.53
C MET A 1 5.06 3.34 -9.14
N ASP A 2 6.19 3.94 -9.50
CA ASP A 2 6.22 5.29 -10.11
C ASP A 2 5.66 5.27 -11.55
N SER A 3 4.78 6.24 -11.86
CA SER A 3 4.16 6.38 -13.18
C SER A 3 5.16 6.46 -14.34
N ASN A 4 6.29 7.14 -14.15
CA ASN A 4 7.31 7.28 -15.20
C ASN A 4 7.98 5.94 -15.56
N LEU A 5 8.00 5.02 -14.60
CA LEU A 5 8.76 3.77 -14.66
C LEU A 5 7.84 2.55 -14.82
N LEU A 6 6.53 2.78 -14.94
CA LEU A 6 5.51 1.76 -14.77
C LEU A 6 5.61 0.62 -15.79
N SER A 7 5.95 0.92 -17.05
CA SER A 7 6.04 -0.08 -18.14
C SER A 7 6.91 -1.27 -17.78
N TYR A 8 8.13 -0.97 -17.34
CA TYR A 8 9.13 -1.99 -17.05
C TYR A 8 9.05 -2.49 -15.61
N SER A 9 8.57 -1.64 -14.69
CA SER A 9 8.41 -2.03 -13.28
C SER A 9 7.41 -3.17 -13.10
N LEU A 10 6.38 -3.22 -13.95
CA LEU A 10 5.39 -4.29 -13.97
C LEU A 10 5.98 -5.65 -14.39
N ASP A 11 7.04 -5.66 -15.19
CA ASP A 11 7.67 -6.90 -15.63
C ASP A 11 8.47 -7.57 -14.50
N PHE A 12 9.02 -6.77 -13.57
CA PHE A 12 9.71 -7.30 -12.39
C PHE A 12 8.78 -8.01 -11.40
N VAL A 13 7.50 -7.70 -11.40
CA VAL A 13 6.50 -8.32 -10.51
C VAL A 13 5.62 -9.34 -11.22
N ALA A 14 5.82 -9.57 -12.52
CA ALA A 14 4.98 -10.45 -13.33
C ALA A 14 5.00 -11.91 -12.86
N SER A 15 6.09 -12.36 -12.24
CA SER A 15 6.23 -13.70 -11.66
C SER A 15 5.25 -13.99 -10.52
N SER A 16 4.66 -12.96 -9.90
CA SER A 16 3.60 -13.09 -8.90
C SER A 16 2.29 -13.67 -9.47
N GLY A 17 2.18 -13.81 -10.79
CA GLY A 17 1.00 -14.34 -11.49
C GLY A 17 -0.16 -13.35 -11.58
N ARG A 18 -0.04 -12.16 -11.00
CA ARG A 18 -1.04 -11.08 -11.08
C ARG A 18 -0.51 -9.98 -11.99
N ILE A 19 -1.01 -9.94 -13.23
CA ILE A 19 -0.57 -8.99 -14.26
C ILE A 19 -1.73 -8.11 -14.75
N LEU A 20 -1.38 -6.93 -15.24
CA LEU A 20 -2.29 -6.04 -15.95
C LEU A 20 -2.30 -6.36 -17.45
N SER A 21 -3.47 -6.22 -18.08
CA SER A 21 -3.59 -6.35 -19.55
C SER A 21 -2.80 -5.25 -20.26
N ILE A 22 -2.45 -5.48 -21.53
CA ILE A 22 -1.68 -4.49 -22.30
C ILE A 22 -2.45 -3.18 -22.48
N GLU A 23 -3.77 -3.27 -22.66
CA GLU A 23 -4.67 -2.12 -22.72
C GLU A 23 -4.65 -1.32 -21.43
N GLN A 24 -4.77 -1.99 -20.27
CA GLN A 24 -4.66 -1.34 -18.96
C GLN A 24 -3.31 -0.66 -18.78
N ARG A 25 -2.21 -1.32 -19.17
CA ARG A 25 -0.84 -0.75 -19.09
C ARG A 25 -0.72 0.53 -19.91
N THR A 26 -1.20 0.53 -21.16
CA THR A 26 -1.15 1.71 -22.04
C THR A 26 -2.06 2.84 -21.55
N ALA A 27 -3.26 2.51 -21.07
CA ALA A 27 -4.18 3.47 -20.47
C ALA A 27 -3.55 4.17 -19.26
N LEU A 28 -2.96 3.41 -18.33
CA LEU A 28 -2.30 3.94 -17.13
C LEU A 28 -1.14 4.88 -17.47
N GLN A 29 -0.33 4.55 -18.49
CA GLN A 29 0.80 5.41 -18.89
C GLN A 29 0.33 6.82 -19.30
N THR A 30 -0.79 6.90 -20.02
CA THR A 30 -1.29 8.18 -20.52
C THR A 30 -2.09 8.91 -19.44
N SER A 31 -2.98 8.20 -18.74
CA SER A 31 -3.85 8.81 -17.74
C SER A 31 -3.10 9.31 -16.50
N MET A 32 -2.03 8.64 -16.07
CA MET A 32 -1.22 9.11 -14.93
C MET A 32 -0.45 10.39 -15.23
N LEU A 33 0.02 10.58 -16.48
CA LEU A 33 0.65 11.82 -16.90
C LEU A 33 -0.35 12.98 -16.87
N ILE A 34 -1.58 12.72 -17.31
CA ILE A 34 -2.68 13.69 -17.24
C ILE A 34 -3.03 14.01 -15.77
N LEU A 35 -3.16 12.99 -14.92
CA LEU A 35 -3.40 13.16 -13.49
C LEU A 35 -2.36 14.03 -12.81
N LYS A 36 -1.08 13.76 -13.08
CA LYS A 36 0.03 14.52 -12.51
C LYS A 36 -0.11 16.02 -12.80
N LYS A 37 -0.50 16.36 -14.03
CA LYS A 37 -0.70 17.75 -14.45
C LYS A 37 -1.97 18.36 -13.87
N ASN A 38 -3.10 17.64 -13.88
CA ASN A 38 -4.39 18.18 -13.46
C ASN A 38 -4.45 18.49 -11.96
N TYR A 39 -3.83 17.65 -11.14
CA TYR A 39 -3.82 17.79 -9.68
C TYR A 39 -2.52 18.41 -9.14
N ASN A 40 -1.60 18.84 -10.01
CA ASN A 40 -0.28 19.40 -9.65
C ASN A 40 0.52 18.50 -8.69
N PHE A 41 0.45 17.18 -8.86
CA PHE A 41 1.23 16.25 -8.05
C PHE A 41 2.70 16.30 -8.43
N GLN A 42 3.59 16.24 -7.43
CA GLN A 42 5.02 16.12 -7.67
C GLN A 42 5.35 14.73 -8.22
N ARG A 43 4.70 13.69 -7.68
CA ARG A 43 4.77 12.32 -8.17
C ARG A 43 3.41 11.65 -8.14
N VAL A 44 3.20 10.77 -9.13
CA VAL A 44 2.03 9.90 -9.22
C VAL A 44 2.53 8.47 -9.23
N MET A 45 1.94 7.66 -8.37
CA MET A 45 2.26 6.26 -8.21
C MET A 45 1.04 5.43 -8.58
N PHE A 46 1.24 4.37 -9.36
CA PHE A 46 0.25 3.31 -9.41
C PHE A 46 0.33 2.51 -8.12
N TRP A 47 -0.72 2.53 -7.30
CA TRP A 47 -0.75 1.81 -6.04
C TRP A 47 -1.07 0.33 -6.30
N GLY A 48 -2.05 0.07 -7.16
CA GLY A 48 -2.47 -1.30 -7.43
C GLY A 48 -3.91 -1.45 -7.88
N LYS A 49 -4.45 -2.64 -7.66
CA LYS A 49 -5.78 -3.08 -8.08
C LYS A 49 -6.47 -3.84 -6.94
N ILE A 50 -7.69 -3.44 -6.61
CA ILE A 50 -8.55 -4.18 -5.67
C ILE A 50 -9.60 -4.95 -6.48
N LEU A 51 -9.68 -6.25 -6.23
CA LEU A 51 -10.55 -7.16 -6.96
C LEU A 51 -11.96 -7.12 -6.37
N GLY A 52 -12.94 -6.82 -7.22
CA GLY A 52 -14.35 -6.86 -6.88
C GLY A 52 -15.08 -8.00 -7.60
N ILE A 53 -16.33 -8.25 -7.19
CA ILE A 53 -17.14 -9.33 -7.78
C ILE A 53 -17.64 -8.94 -9.18
N LYS A 54 -18.14 -7.71 -9.34
CA LYS A 54 -18.66 -7.18 -10.61
C LYS A 54 -17.56 -6.49 -11.42
N GLN A 55 -16.79 -5.62 -10.77
CA GLN A 55 -15.75 -4.81 -11.38
C GLN A 55 -14.59 -4.59 -10.42
N ASP A 56 -13.42 -4.34 -10.97
CA ASP A 56 -12.21 -4.11 -10.20
C ASP A 56 -11.89 -2.61 -10.08
N TYR A 57 -11.28 -2.23 -8.97
CA TYR A 57 -10.83 -0.88 -8.71
C TYR A 57 -9.33 -0.74 -9.00
N PHE A 58 -8.96 0.16 -9.90
CA PHE A 58 -7.57 0.57 -10.12
C PHE A 58 -7.28 1.80 -9.26
N ILE A 59 -6.19 1.76 -8.51
CA ILE A 59 -5.87 2.80 -7.53
C ILE A 59 -4.57 3.51 -7.92
N ALA A 60 -4.64 4.84 -7.97
CA ALA A 60 -3.50 5.72 -8.09
C ALA A 60 -3.31 6.51 -6.78
N GLN A 61 -2.06 6.83 -6.48
CA GLN A 61 -1.68 7.64 -5.34
C GLN A 61 -0.91 8.87 -5.84
N GLY A 62 -1.44 10.06 -5.55
CA GLY A 62 -0.77 11.33 -5.77
C GLY A 62 0.03 11.76 -4.54
N ARG A 63 1.23 12.27 -4.75
CA ARG A 63 2.13 12.77 -3.70
C ARG A 63 2.52 14.23 -3.95
N GLY A 64 2.54 15.02 -2.88
CA GLY A 64 2.93 16.43 -2.88
C GLY A 64 4.43 16.61 -2.60
N GLU A 65 4.77 17.71 -1.93
CA GLU A 65 6.15 18.04 -1.54
C GLU A 65 6.72 17.05 -0.51
N ASP A 66 5.90 16.64 0.45
CA ASP A 66 6.19 15.59 1.41
C ASP A 66 5.72 14.23 0.84
N GLU A 67 6.62 13.26 0.80
CA GLU A 67 6.32 11.93 0.27
C GLU A 67 5.49 11.05 1.21
N ILE A 68 5.43 11.38 2.50
CA ILE A 68 4.64 10.65 3.50
C ILE A 68 3.32 11.35 3.78
N LYS A 69 3.34 12.66 3.98
CA LYS A 69 2.14 13.43 4.34
C LYS A 69 1.28 13.75 3.12
N ASN A 70 -0.03 13.96 3.35
CA ASN A 70 -0.98 14.45 2.34
C ASN A 70 -1.06 13.59 1.06
N ARG A 71 -0.97 12.26 1.22
CA ARG A 71 -1.22 11.32 0.12
C ARG A 71 -2.68 11.44 -0.30
N THR A 72 -2.90 11.56 -1.60
CA THR A 72 -4.23 11.58 -2.19
C THR A 72 -4.43 10.29 -2.97
N TYR A 73 -5.60 9.68 -2.83
CA TYR A 73 -5.92 8.45 -3.52
C TYR A 73 -7.01 8.69 -4.54
N LEU A 74 -6.85 8.11 -5.72
CA LEU A 74 -7.84 8.13 -6.77
C LEU A 74 -8.14 6.71 -7.21
N TYR A 75 -9.39 6.44 -7.56
CA TYR A 75 -9.79 5.17 -8.14
C TYR A 75 -10.29 5.34 -9.57
N SER A 76 -10.24 4.25 -10.34
CA SER A 76 -10.74 4.16 -11.70
C SER A 76 -11.23 2.74 -11.99
N PHE A 77 -12.17 2.59 -12.92
CA PHE A 77 -12.60 1.29 -13.44
C PHE A 77 -11.95 0.93 -14.78
N ASN A 78 -11.50 1.94 -15.53
CA ASN A 78 -11.02 1.80 -16.91
C ASN A 78 -9.57 2.29 -17.09
N CYS A 79 -8.88 2.66 -16.01
CA CYS A 79 -7.54 3.24 -16.02
C CYS A 79 -7.41 4.58 -16.75
N MET A 80 -8.52 5.26 -17.07
CA MET A 80 -8.55 6.52 -17.81
C MET A 80 -9.24 7.62 -17.02
N ASP A 81 -10.45 7.33 -16.54
CA ASP A 81 -11.27 8.25 -15.76
C ASP A 81 -11.02 8.00 -14.27
N TRP A 82 -10.50 9.01 -13.59
CA TRP A 82 -10.07 8.92 -12.20
C TRP A 82 -10.97 9.77 -11.29
N LEU A 83 -11.42 9.16 -10.21
CA LEU A 83 -12.29 9.76 -9.20
C LEU A 83 -11.52 9.85 -7.88
N LEU A 84 -11.68 10.97 -7.17
CA LEU A 84 -11.01 11.20 -5.90
C LEU A 84 -11.69 10.41 -4.79
N LEU A 85 -10.90 9.69 -3.99
CA LEU A 85 -11.40 9.00 -2.80
C LEU A 85 -11.56 9.98 -1.62
N PRO A 86 -12.58 9.82 -0.78
CA PRO A 86 -12.75 10.61 0.42
C PRO A 86 -11.57 10.38 1.39
N ALA A 87 -11.17 11.45 2.08
CA ALA A 87 -10.17 11.38 3.14
C ALA A 87 -10.73 10.56 4.30
N VAL A 88 -9.92 9.63 4.80
CA VAL A 88 -10.31 8.72 5.87
C VAL A 88 -10.24 9.42 7.21
N THR A 89 -11.30 9.29 7.99
CA THR A 89 -11.36 9.71 9.40
C THR A 89 -11.36 8.50 10.34
N GLU A 90 -11.01 8.70 11.61
CA GLU A 90 -11.05 7.64 12.63
C GLU A 90 -12.45 7.03 12.77
N SER A 91 -13.50 7.86 12.69
CA SER A 91 -14.89 7.37 12.71
C SER A 91 -15.21 6.44 11.54
N MET A 92 -14.74 6.77 10.33
CA MET A 92 -14.93 5.92 9.15
C MET A 92 -14.24 4.57 9.32
N ILE A 93 -13.05 4.53 9.94
CA ILE A 93 -12.32 3.29 10.21
C ILE A 93 -13.13 2.40 11.15
N GLU A 94 -13.67 2.96 12.24
CA GLU A 94 -14.49 2.21 13.18
C GLU A 94 -15.78 1.66 12.56
N GLU A 95 -16.46 2.46 11.76
CA GLU A 95 -17.70 2.04 11.08
C GLU A 95 -17.43 0.92 10.07
N VAL A 96 -16.40 1.09 9.23
CA VAL A 96 -16.00 0.09 8.21
C VAL A 96 -15.60 -1.23 8.87
N THR A 97 -14.78 -1.19 9.93
CA THR A 97 -14.31 -2.40 10.61
C THR A 97 -15.43 -3.19 11.27
N LYS A 98 -16.48 -2.53 11.76
CA LYS A 98 -17.67 -3.17 12.35
C LYS A 98 -18.62 -3.73 11.29
N THR A 99 -18.83 -2.99 10.20
CA THR A 99 -19.93 -3.22 9.25
C THR A 99 -19.50 -4.06 8.04
N ALA A 100 -18.36 -3.74 7.43
CA ALA A 100 -18.03 -4.21 6.09
C ALA A 100 -17.01 -5.36 6.13
N LYS A 101 -17.46 -6.56 5.76
CA LYS A 101 -16.62 -7.78 5.65
C LYS A 101 -16.85 -8.48 4.31
N GLY A 102 -15.86 -9.25 3.88
CA GLY A 102 -15.94 -10.06 2.65
C GLY A 102 -15.38 -9.36 1.42
N HIS A 103 -15.80 -9.77 0.22
CA HIS A 103 -15.27 -9.22 -1.03
C HIS A 103 -15.89 -7.85 -1.36
N PHE A 104 -15.21 -7.07 -2.20
CA PHE A 104 -15.78 -5.86 -2.80
C PHE A 104 -16.80 -6.25 -3.87
N ILE A 105 -17.88 -5.46 -4.02
CA ILE A 105 -18.86 -5.69 -5.09
C ILE A 105 -18.33 -5.11 -6.40
N GLY A 106 -17.65 -3.96 -6.37
CA GLY A 106 -17.27 -3.21 -7.57
C GLY A 106 -18.28 -2.11 -7.92
N ASP A 107 -19.04 -1.60 -6.95
CA ASP A 107 -19.94 -0.47 -7.11
C ASP A 107 -19.75 0.53 -5.94
N PRO A 108 -19.22 1.75 -6.17
CA PRO A 108 -18.98 2.73 -5.11
C PRO A 108 -20.23 3.10 -4.30
N SER A 109 -21.40 3.02 -4.95
CA SER A 109 -22.69 3.37 -4.34
C SER A 109 -23.31 2.22 -3.54
N PHE A 110 -22.70 1.03 -3.56
CA PHE A 110 -23.17 -0.08 -2.76
C PHE A 110 -23.03 0.23 -1.26
N VAL A 111 -24.04 -0.15 -0.48
CA VAL A 111 -24.11 0.13 0.96
C VAL A 111 -24.07 -1.19 1.72
N TYR A 112 -23.08 -1.33 2.60
CA TYR A 112 -23.00 -2.40 3.57
C TYR A 112 -23.88 -2.07 4.78
N GLU A 113 -24.72 -3.02 5.16
CA GLU A 113 -25.57 -2.92 6.34
C GLU A 113 -25.16 -3.99 7.36
N GLN A 114 -24.93 -3.58 8.60
CA GLN A 114 -24.63 -4.51 9.67
C GLN A 114 -25.92 -5.22 10.10
N ASN A 115 -26.16 -6.40 9.54
CA ASN A 115 -27.30 -7.23 9.94
C ASN A 115 -27.05 -7.84 11.34
N LEU A 116 -27.65 -7.24 12.37
CA LEU A 116 -27.72 -7.80 13.73
C LEU A 116 -28.76 -8.93 13.80
N TYR A 117 -28.58 -10.05 13.07
CA TYR A 117 -29.52 -11.19 13.13
C TYR A 117 -29.44 -12.04 14.41
N PHE A 118 -28.78 -11.58 15.47
CA PHE A 118 -28.71 -12.29 16.76
C PHE A 118 -29.05 -11.42 17.97
N GLN A 119 -30.02 -10.50 17.84
CA GLN A 119 -30.75 -10.04 19.01
C GLN A 119 -32.03 -10.86 19.14
N ILE A 120 -32.01 -11.74 20.14
CA ILE A 120 -33.18 -12.47 20.64
C ILE A 120 -34.30 -11.46 20.85
N GLU A 121 -35.49 -11.79 20.33
CA GLU A 121 -36.73 -11.03 20.45
C GLU A 121 -36.89 -10.49 21.88
N THR A 122 -36.69 -9.19 22.04
CA THR A 122 -37.29 -8.43 23.13
C THR A 122 -37.91 -7.21 22.49
N GLU A 123 -39.23 -7.16 22.55
CA GLU A 123 -40.08 -6.09 22.04
C GLU A 123 -39.79 -4.78 22.79
N GLU A 124 -38.85 -3.99 22.30
CA GLU A 124 -38.86 -2.54 22.50
C GLU A 124 -38.40 -1.86 21.21
N GLU A 125 -39.24 -0.96 20.70
CA GLU A 125 -38.99 -0.08 19.56
C GLU A 125 -37.78 0.82 19.83
N ALA A 126 -36.58 0.30 19.63
CA ALA A 126 -35.42 1.12 19.36
C ALA A 126 -35.29 1.22 17.84
N GLU A 127 -35.32 2.43 17.28
CA GLU A 127 -34.76 2.68 15.95
C GLU A 127 -33.35 2.10 15.94
N SER A 128 -33.23 0.87 15.43
CA SER A 128 -31.96 0.17 15.35
C SER A 128 -31.06 1.04 14.50
N ASN A 129 -30.06 1.67 15.10
CA ASN A 129 -29.03 2.42 14.38
C ASN A 129 -28.29 1.44 13.47
N VAL A 130 -28.84 1.18 12.28
CA VAL A 130 -28.18 0.38 11.24
C VAL A 130 -27.03 1.24 10.74
N ASN A 131 -25.81 0.91 11.15
CA ASN A 131 -24.62 1.53 10.58
C ASN A 131 -24.56 1.15 9.10
N LYS A 132 -24.63 2.17 8.24
CA LYS A 132 -24.57 2.05 6.79
C LYS A 132 -23.24 2.61 6.31
N VAL A 133 -22.48 1.79 5.59
CA VAL A 133 -21.16 2.17 5.08
C VAL A 133 -21.17 2.02 3.56
N SER A 134 -20.85 3.09 2.83
CA SER A 134 -20.66 3.00 1.38
C SER A 134 -19.40 2.21 1.04
N GLU A 135 -19.42 1.54 -0.12
CA GLU A 135 -18.26 0.81 -0.62
C GLU A 135 -17.10 1.75 -0.95
N GLU A 136 -17.38 2.97 -1.37
CA GLU A 136 -16.37 4.01 -1.57
C GLU A 136 -15.62 4.34 -0.25
N ASN A 137 -16.34 4.52 0.86
CA ASN A 137 -15.72 4.77 2.17
C ASN A 137 -14.91 3.56 2.64
N ARG A 138 -15.45 2.37 2.44
CA ARG A 138 -14.75 1.11 2.72
C ARG A 138 -13.45 1.00 1.92
N LEU A 139 -13.49 1.38 0.64
CA LEU A 139 -12.34 1.34 -0.27
C LEU A 139 -11.23 2.27 0.25
N SER A 140 -11.55 3.51 0.61
CA SER A 140 -10.59 4.46 1.21
C SER A 140 -9.92 3.89 2.47
N VAL A 141 -10.72 3.37 3.41
CA VAL A 141 -10.21 2.80 4.67
C VAL A 141 -9.31 1.60 4.39
N THR A 142 -9.71 0.71 3.48
CA THR A 142 -8.94 -0.51 3.16
C THR A 142 -7.60 -0.15 2.51
N ILE A 143 -7.58 0.81 1.60
CA ILE A 143 -6.34 1.29 0.97
C ILE A 143 -5.40 1.87 2.02
N GLN A 144 -5.91 2.70 2.93
CA GLN A 144 -5.08 3.25 4.01
C GLN A 144 -4.53 2.15 4.92
N GLN A 145 -5.35 1.18 5.33
CA GLN A 145 -4.90 0.08 6.18
C GLN A 145 -3.79 -0.74 5.53
N ILE A 146 -3.93 -1.02 4.22
CA ILE A 146 -2.89 -1.71 3.45
C ILE A 146 -1.64 -0.83 3.35
N ASP A 147 -1.77 0.45 2.98
CA ASP A 147 -0.62 1.34 2.84
C ASP A 147 0.13 1.53 4.16
N GLU A 148 -0.60 1.58 5.29
CA GLU A 148 0.01 1.58 6.61
C GLU A 148 0.72 0.28 6.95
N ASP A 149 0.17 -0.87 6.60
CA ASP A 149 0.74 -2.16 7.01
C ASP A 149 1.86 -2.66 6.08
N VAL A 150 1.86 -2.27 4.80
CA VAL A 150 2.71 -2.92 3.79
C VAL A 150 3.31 -1.99 2.73
N SER A 151 3.23 -0.66 2.88
CA SER A 151 4.03 0.23 2.02
C SER A 151 5.51 0.06 2.35
N VAL A 152 6.33 -0.38 1.38
CA VAL A 152 7.75 -0.73 1.60
C VAL A 152 8.67 0.13 0.76
N VAL A 153 9.81 0.52 1.36
CA VAL A 153 10.94 1.17 0.68
C VAL A 153 12.28 0.58 1.15
N PRO A 154 13.32 0.57 0.30
CA PRO A 154 14.65 0.22 0.74
C PRO A 154 15.26 1.35 1.60
N ARG A 155 16.10 0.97 2.57
CA ARG A 155 16.84 1.88 3.43
C ARG A 155 17.66 2.86 2.57
N GLY A 156 17.57 4.15 2.89
CA GLY A 156 18.28 5.19 2.16
C GLY A 156 17.58 5.72 0.92
N ALA A 157 16.47 5.13 0.45
CA ALA A 157 15.73 5.65 -0.71
C ALA A 157 15.05 7.01 -0.46
N PHE A 158 14.75 7.30 0.80
CA PHE A 158 14.14 8.56 1.24
C PHE A 158 14.96 9.16 2.38
N ILE A 159 14.93 10.48 2.47
CA ILE A 159 15.62 11.24 3.50
C ILE A 159 14.64 12.21 4.16
N ARG A 160 14.68 12.29 5.49
CA ARG A 160 13.95 13.27 6.27
C ARG A 160 14.85 14.48 6.51
N THR A 161 14.39 15.64 6.07
CA THR A 161 15.11 16.90 6.32
C THR A 161 14.96 17.33 7.79
N PRO A 162 15.88 18.15 8.32
CA PRO A 162 15.75 18.70 9.68
C PRO A 162 14.46 19.50 9.90
N LEU A 163 13.87 20.03 8.81
CA LEU A 163 12.62 20.78 8.83
C LEU A 163 11.38 19.88 8.96
N GLY A 164 11.54 18.55 8.85
CA GLY A 164 10.46 17.58 8.95
C GLY A 164 10.03 16.90 7.64
N PRO A 165 9.97 17.54 6.46
CA PRO A 165 9.45 16.88 5.26
C PRO A 165 10.40 15.79 4.74
N VAL A 166 9.79 14.77 4.17
CA VAL A 166 10.46 13.60 3.59
C VAL A 166 10.53 13.73 2.07
N HIS A 167 11.73 13.55 1.53
CA HIS A 167 11.98 13.62 0.09
C HIS A 167 12.70 12.37 -0.41
N VAL A 168 12.62 12.14 -1.72
CA VAL A 168 13.43 11.13 -2.40
C VAL A 168 14.91 11.48 -2.26
N ASN A 169 15.70 10.52 -1.80
CA ASN A 169 17.15 10.68 -1.74
C ASN A 169 17.75 10.51 -3.14
N ARG A 170 18.17 11.61 -3.77
CA ARG A 170 18.79 11.59 -5.11
C ARG A 170 20.15 10.91 -5.14
N SER A 171 20.80 10.75 -3.99
CA SER A 171 22.10 10.08 -3.87
C SER A 171 21.97 8.57 -3.64
N PHE A 172 20.74 8.05 -3.54
CA PHE A 172 20.52 6.62 -3.36
C PHE A 172 20.90 5.86 -4.63
N ALA A 173 21.96 5.07 -4.55
CA ALA A 173 22.43 4.24 -5.66
C ALA A 173 21.77 2.85 -5.69
N GLY A 174 20.94 2.49 -4.71
CA GLY A 174 20.42 1.13 -4.51
C GLY A 174 21.13 0.39 -3.39
N LEU A 175 20.47 -0.63 -2.86
CA LEU A 175 21.11 -1.57 -1.94
C LEU A 175 22.03 -2.49 -2.73
N SER A 176 23.17 -2.85 -2.16
CA SER A 176 24.01 -3.93 -2.67
C SER A 176 23.27 -5.28 -2.63
N GLU A 177 23.78 -6.27 -3.36
CA GLU A 177 23.18 -7.61 -3.36
C GLU A 177 23.21 -8.28 -1.98
N SER A 178 24.23 -7.99 -1.16
CA SER A 178 24.33 -8.45 0.22
C SER A 178 23.30 -7.76 1.13
N GLU A 179 23.13 -6.45 0.99
CA GLU A 179 22.17 -5.68 1.78
C GLU A 179 20.73 -6.05 1.41
N ALA A 180 20.43 -6.22 0.12
CA ALA A 180 19.10 -6.59 -0.37
C ALA A 180 18.65 -8.00 0.08
N ARG A 181 19.57 -8.86 0.54
CA ARG A 181 19.22 -10.16 1.16
C ARG A 181 18.77 -10.06 2.61
N GLN A 182 18.96 -8.90 3.24
CA GLN A 182 18.63 -8.70 4.64
C GLN A 182 17.35 -7.89 4.75
N LEU A 183 16.36 -8.45 5.45
CA LEU A 183 15.07 -7.78 5.65
C LEU A 183 15.21 -6.46 6.43
N ASP A 184 16.29 -6.32 7.21
CA ASP A 184 16.63 -5.12 8.00
C ASP A 184 16.85 -3.87 7.14
N ASN A 185 17.15 -4.05 5.85
CA ASN A 185 17.35 -2.95 4.90
C ASN A 185 16.05 -2.53 4.19
N PHE A 186 14.90 -3.03 4.63
CA PHE A 186 13.59 -2.63 4.13
C PHE A 186 12.73 -2.05 5.24
N LEU A 187 12.09 -0.93 4.94
CA LEU A 187 11.41 -0.09 5.91
C LEU A 187 9.96 0.16 5.48
N HIS A 188 9.07 0.32 6.47
CA HIS A 188 7.70 0.75 6.25
C HIS A 188 7.65 2.23 5.86
N PHE A 189 7.00 2.54 4.75
CA PHE A 189 6.90 3.89 4.23
C PHE A 189 5.67 4.63 4.76
N ARG A 190 5.66 4.86 6.07
CA ARG A 190 4.65 5.63 6.80
C ARG A 190 5.29 6.30 8.02
N GLU A 191 4.52 7.10 8.76
CA GLU A 191 5.00 7.60 10.04
C GLU A 191 5.32 6.43 10.99
N PRO A 192 6.46 6.50 11.70
CA PRO A 192 6.91 5.41 12.58
C PRO A 192 5.92 5.25 13.74
N LYS A 193 5.43 4.01 13.95
CA LYS A 193 4.50 3.68 15.04
C LYS A 193 5.26 3.39 16.33
N ARG A 194 6.53 2.99 16.24
CA ARG A 194 7.38 2.70 17.39
C ARG A 194 8.41 3.80 17.54
N ALA A 195 8.70 4.19 18.78
CA ALA A 195 9.87 5.02 19.04
C ALA A 195 11.12 4.21 18.65
N ASN A 196 11.98 4.76 17.79
CA ASN A 196 13.23 4.16 17.26
C ASN A 196 14.31 3.85 18.32
N ILE A 197 13.91 3.54 19.56
CA ILE A 197 14.79 3.19 20.68
C ILE A 197 15.65 1.97 20.32
N LEU A 198 15.10 1.01 19.56
CA LEU A 198 15.80 -0.21 19.14
C LEU A 198 16.93 0.03 18.12
N TYR A 199 16.91 1.13 17.38
CA TYR A 199 17.89 1.42 16.34
C TYR A 199 19.24 1.89 16.88
N LEU A 200 19.23 2.56 18.03
CA LEU A 200 20.45 3.04 18.71
C LEU A 200 21.37 1.90 19.16
N GLU A 201 20.81 0.70 19.37
CA GLU A 201 21.54 -0.45 19.90
C GLU A 201 22.04 -1.43 18.82
N ARG A 202 21.42 -1.43 17.63
CA ARG A 202 21.63 -2.50 16.62
C ARG A 202 22.64 -2.16 15.51
N MET A 203 22.91 -0.88 15.23
CA MET A 203 23.69 -0.47 14.05
C MET A 203 24.71 0.62 14.41
N GLY A 204 25.99 0.39 14.15
CA GLY A 204 27.06 1.39 14.33
C GLY A 204 26.96 2.59 13.37
N ASP A 205 26.19 2.46 12.29
CA ASP A 205 26.01 3.45 11.22
C ASP A 205 24.58 4.05 11.20
N TRP A 206 24.02 4.33 12.38
CA TRP A 206 22.70 4.95 12.49
C TRP A 206 22.72 6.42 12.02
N CYS A 207 21.82 6.76 11.09
CA CYS A 207 21.66 8.12 10.58
C CYS A 207 20.20 8.59 10.72
N PRO A 208 19.87 9.57 11.60
CA PRO A 208 18.48 9.98 11.84
C PRO A 208 17.76 10.59 10.62
N ALA A 209 18.51 11.00 9.59
CA ALA A 209 17.96 11.48 8.34
C ALA A 209 17.49 10.32 7.44
N ILE A 210 18.06 9.12 7.58
CA ILE A 210 17.77 7.94 6.75
C ILE A 210 16.96 6.91 7.56
N ASP A 211 17.34 6.68 8.80
CA ASP A 211 16.81 5.66 9.72
C ASP A 211 15.69 6.25 10.60
N PHE A 212 14.68 6.84 9.93
CA PHE A 212 13.54 7.47 10.59
C PHE A 212 12.24 6.63 10.49
N LEU A 213 12.27 5.49 9.81
CA LEU A 213 11.13 4.61 9.55
C LEU A 213 11.23 3.29 10.33
N ASP A 214 10.10 2.58 10.47
CA ASP A 214 10.05 1.26 11.10
C ASP A 214 10.61 0.16 10.17
N VAL A 215 11.30 -0.84 10.73
CA VAL A 215 11.89 -1.96 9.96
C VAL A 215 10.90 -3.10 9.78
N LEU A 216 10.92 -3.74 8.60
CA LEU A 216 10.07 -4.90 8.33
C LEU A 216 10.39 -6.11 9.20
N ILE A 217 11.65 -6.30 9.59
CA ILE A 217 12.05 -7.46 10.42
C ILE A 217 11.32 -7.48 11.77
N ASP A 218 10.92 -6.30 12.28
CA ASP A 218 10.27 -6.13 13.57
C ASP A 218 8.74 -6.26 13.51
N ASP A 219 8.20 -6.63 12.33
CA ASP A 219 6.78 -6.92 12.18
C ASP A 219 6.32 -8.13 13.00
N ILE A 220 5.06 -8.08 13.39
CA ILE A 220 4.38 -9.10 14.17
C ILE A 220 3.17 -9.59 13.35
N PRO A 221 3.03 -10.90 13.09
CA PRO A 221 3.92 -11.98 13.53
C PRO A 221 5.29 -11.97 12.81
N LYS A 222 6.32 -12.51 13.47
CA LYS A 222 7.63 -12.73 12.84
C LYS A 222 7.46 -13.69 11.67
N GLY A 223 8.07 -13.41 10.53
CA GLY A 223 7.85 -14.18 9.30
C GLY A 223 6.72 -13.66 8.40
N SER A 224 6.19 -12.46 8.67
CA SER A 224 5.15 -11.82 7.82
C SER A 224 5.58 -11.49 6.38
N TRP A 225 6.86 -11.63 6.07
CA TRP A 225 7.45 -11.29 4.78
C TRP A 225 8.24 -12.46 4.20
N SER A 226 8.02 -12.73 2.92
CA SER A 226 8.85 -13.63 2.13
C SER A 226 9.80 -12.80 1.26
N LEU A 227 11.10 -13.02 1.41
CA LEU A 227 12.16 -12.41 0.60
C LEU A 227 12.71 -13.43 -0.39
N GLN A 228 12.68 -13.09 -1.68
CA GLN A 228 13.14 -13.96 -2.76
C GLN A 228 13.96 -13.19 -3.79
N PHE A 229 14.86 -13.88 -4.48
CA PHE A 229 15.62 -13.34 -5.60
C PHE A 229 15.20 -14.04 -6.89
N GLU A 230 14.94 -13.25 -7.93
CA GLU A 230 14.53 -13.73 -9.25
C GLU A 230 15.44 -13.17 -10.35
N CYS A 231 15.23 -13.65 -11.58
CA CYS A 231 15.97 -13.22 -12.78
C CYS A 231 17.50 -13.38 -12.63
N ALA A 232 17.96 -14.55 -12.18
CA ALA A 232 19.37 -14.82 -11.86
C ALA A 232 19.94 -13.83 -10.81
N SER A 233 19.20 -13.65 -9.73
CA SER A 233 19.55 -12.76 -8.60
C SER A 233 19.63 -11.27 -8.93
N ARG A 234 19.02 -10.82 -10.02
CA ARG A 234 19.01 -9.42 -10.43
C ARG A 234 17.88 -8.60 -9.81
N VAL A 235 16.86 -9.26 -9.27
CA VAL A 235 15.70 -8.59 -8.69
C VAL A 235 15.40 -9.23 -7.34
N CYS A 236 15.40 -8.41 -6.30
CA CYS A 236 14.90 -8.78 -4.99
C CYS A 236 13.40 -8.53 -4.94
N LEU A 237 12.62 -9.53 -4.54
CA LEU A 237 11.19 -9.46 -4.35
C LEU A 237 10.83 -9.67 -2.88
N LEU A 238 9.95 -8.82 -2.37
CA LEU A 238 9.30 -8.99 -1.07
C LEU A 238 7.81 -9.21 -1.29
N ARG A 239 7.27 -10.25 -0.65
CA ARG A 239 5.84 -10.55 -0.66
C ARG A 239 5.31 -10.52 0.76
N SER A 240 4.19 -9.81 0.96
CA SER A 240 3.51 -9.82 2.26
C SER A 240 2.67 -11.10 2.39
N LEU A 241 2.83 -11.79 3.52
CA LEU A 241 1.98 -12.92 3.91
C LEU A 241 0.76 -12.46 4.73
N LEU A 242 0.79 -11.22 5.23
CA LEU A 242 -0.32 -10.60 5.96
C LEU A 242 -1.35 -10.00 5.00
N TRP A 243 -0.89 -9.39 3.91
CA TRP A 243 -1.74 -8.83 2.86
C TRP A 243 -1.43 -9.48 1.52
N PHE A 244 -2.12 -10.60 1.25
CA PHE A 244 -1.92 -11.34 0.02
C PHE A 244 -2.27 -10.49 -1.20
N GLY A 245 -1.27 -10.30 -2.06
CA GLY A 245 -1.37 -9.48 -3.25
C GLY A 245 -0.35 -8.35 -3.31
N LEU A 246 0.27 -7.98 -2.19
CA LEU A 246 1.40 -7.07 -2.22
C LEU A 246 2.66 -7.79 -2.72
N THR A 247 3.23 -7.25 -3.80
CA THR A 247 4.57 -7.60 -4.27
C THR A 247 5.40 -6.33 -4.39
N PHE A 248 6.50 -6.26 -3.65
CA PHE A 248 7.53 -5.25 -3.77
C PHE A 248 8.71 -5.80 -4.56
N TYR A 249 9.36 -4.95 -5.35
CA TYR A 249 10.60 -5.26 -6.04
C TYR A 249 11.68 -4.19 -5.75
N HIS A 250 12.94 -4.62 -5.80
CA HIS A 250 14.11 -3.77 -5.84
C HIS A 250 15.15 -4.38 -6.78
N VAL A 251 15.77 -3.55 -7.62
CA VAL A 251 16.89 -3.96 -8.48
C VAL A 251 18.19 -3.52 -7.78
N PRO A 252 19.01 -4.46 -7.24
CA PRO A 252 20.22 -4.13 -6.49
C PRO A 252 21.18 -3.25 -7.30
N ASN A 253 21.94 -2.41 -6.60
CA ASN A 253 22.86 -1.41 -7.16
C ASN A 253 22.19 -0.41 -8.12
N THR A 254 20.87 -0.26 -8.04
CA THR A 254 20.14 0.81 -8.73
C THR A 254 19.11 1.45 -7.80
N PRO A 255 18.68 2.71 -8.02
CA PRO A 255 17.60 3.30 -7.25
C PRO A 255 16.22 2.67 -7.53
N GLN A 256 16.11 1.72 -8.46
CA GLN A 256 14.82 1.21 -8.91
C GLN A 256 14.19 0.31 -7.84
N HIS A 257 13.01 0.72 -7.38
CA HIS A 257 12.20 -0.03 -6.44
C HIS A 257 10.74 0.40 -6.56
N GLY A 258 9.86 -0.43 -6.03
CA GLY A 258 8.46 -0.10 -5.88
C GLY A 258 7.65 -1.31 -5.48
N TYR A 259 6.39 -1.08 -5.14
CA TYR A 259 5.43 -2.15 -4.91
C TYR A 259 4.18 -1.93 -5.73
N ILE A 260 3.44 -3.03 -5.87
CA ILE A 260 2.08 -3.07 -6.36
C ILE A 260 1.27 -3.97 -5.42
N TYR A 261 0.04 -3.57 -5.13
CA TYR A 261 -0.95 -4.46 -4.55
C TYR A 261 -1.94 -4.92 -5.62
N ILE A 262 -2.09 -6.21 -5.84
CA ILE A 262 -3.22 -6.73 -6.64
C ILE A 262 -3.87 -7.80 -5.79
N GLY A 263 -5.08 -7.58 -5.27
CA GLY A 263 -5.73 -8.51 -4.34
C GLY A 263 -7.15 -8.10 -3.95
N ASN A 264 -7.78 -8.86 -3.06
CA ASN A 264 -9.17 -8.66 -2.63
C ASN A 264 -9.34 -7.67 -1.46
N GLY A 265 -8.25 -7.09 -0.97
CA GLY A 265 -8.28 -6.16 0.16
C GLY A 265 -8.57 -6.82 1.51
N LEU A 266 -8.33 -8.13 1.65
CA LEU A 266 -8.52 -8.85 2.91
C LEU A 266 -7.18 -9.11 3.61
N LYS A 267 -7.15 -8.79 4.91
CA LYS A 267 -6.02 -9.08 5.80
C LYS A 267 -6.07 -10.53 6.26
N ASN A 268 -4.95 -11.22 6.20
CA ASN A 268 -4.80 -12.59 6.68
C ASN A 268 -4.66 -12.60 8.21
N GLN A 269 -5.78 -12.67 8.92
CA GLN A 269 -5.79 -12.73 10.38
C GLN A 269 -5.27 -14.07 10.93
N ASP A 270 -5.28 -15.12 10.11
CA ASP A 270 -4.87 -16.47 10.49
C ASP A 270 -3.37 -16.72 10.34
N LEU A 271 -2.62 -15.74 9.83
CA LEU A 271 -1.17 -15.85 9.61
C LEU A 271 -0.39 -16.40 10.82
N PRO A 272 -0.65 -16.00 12.09
CA PRO A 272 0.05 -16.55 13.24
C PRO A 272 -0.11 -18.06 13.43
N PHE A 273 -1.18 -18.67 12.87
CA PHE A 273 -1.44 -20.11 12.92
C PHE A 273 -0.89 -20.86 11.70
N MET A 274 -0.43 -20.13 10.67
CA MET A 274 0.09 -20.69 9.42
C MET A 274 1.63 -20.76 9.36
N LEU A 275 2.31 -20.04 10.27
CA LEU A 275 3.77 -19.91 10.33
C LEU A 275 4.44 -20.97 11.21
#